data_AF-W1YHE2-F1
#
_entry.id   AF-W1YHE2-F1
#
_cell.length_a   1.000
_cell.length_b   1.000
_cell.length_c   1.000
_cell.angle_alpha   90.00
_cell.angle_beta   90.00
_cell.angle_gamma   90.00
#
_symmetry.space_group_name_H-M   'P 1'
#
loop_
_entity.id
_entity.type
_entity.pdbx_description
1 polymer ?
#
loop_
_entity_poly.entity_id
_entity_poly.type
_entity_poly.pdbx_seq_one_letter_code
_entity_poly.pdbx_strand_id
1 'polypeptide(L)' 'QESLPELIRRPTTACESLGKEYEILLIDDGSSDNSAHMLVEASQAENSHIVSILLNRNYGQHSAIMAG' A
#
# COMPACT_ATOMS: atom_id res chain seq x y z
N GLN A 1 4.51 -8.82 13.04
CA GLN A 1 4.03 -8.87 11.65
C GLN A 1 2.53 -8.56 11.56
N GLU A 2 2.03 -7.60 12.36
CA GLU A 2 0.59 -7.23 12.41
C GLU A 2 0.32 -5.78 11.97
N SER A 3 1.36 -5.00 11.66
CA SER A 3 1.22 -3.57 11.36
C SER A 3 0.60 -3.31 9.99
N LEU A 4 0.90 -4.13 8.99
CA LEU A 4 0.47 -3.89 7.61
C LEU A 4 -1.06 -4.07 7.41
N PRO A 5 -1.71 -5.13 7.93
CA PRO A 5 -3.16 -5.24 7.85
C PRO A 5 -3.90 -4.07 8.51
N GLU A 6 -3.45 -3.62 9.69
CA GLU A 6 -4.03 -2.45 10.36
C GLU A 6 -3.72 -1.13 9.63
N LEU A 7 -2.54 -1.03 9.00
CA LEU A 7 -2.16 0.11 8.16
C LEU A 7 -3.07 0.24 6.93
N ILE A 8 -3.57 -0.88 6.39
CA ILE A 8 -4.54 -0.88 5.29
C ILE A 8 -5.94 -0.57 5.82
N ARG A 9 -6.36 -1.25 6.89
CA ARG A 9 -7.74 -1.16 7.40
C ARG A 9 -8.13 0.26 7.81
N ARG A 10 -7.26 0.96 8.56
CA ARG A 10 -7.56 2.30 9.10
C ARG A 10 -7.82 3.37 8.02
N PRO A 11 -6.95 3.57 7.02
CA PRO A 11 -7.21 4.53 5.95
C PRO A 11 -8.36 4.10 5.03
N THR A 12 -8.56 2.80 4.78
CA THR A 12 -9.73 2.32 4.04
C THR A 12 -11.02 2.75 4.72
N THR A 13 -11.19 2.46 6.02
CA THR A 13 -12.38 2.89 6.77
C THR A 13 -12.54 4.41 6.79
N ALA A 14 -11.43 5.16 6.86
CA ALA A 14 -11.49 6.62 6.79
C ALA A 14 -11.96 7.12 5.42
N CYS A 15 -11.48 6.53 4.32
CA CYS A 15 -11.86 6.92 2.96
C CYS A 15 -13.30 6.51 2.63
N GLU A 16 -13.73 5.32 3.04
CA GLU A 16 -15.13 4.87 2.94
C GLU A 16 -16.09 5.86 3.60
N SER A 17 -15.71 6.42 4.75
CA SER A 17 -16.54 7.40 5.47
C SER A 17 -16.73 8.74 4.73
N LEU A 18 -15.87 9.04 3.74
CA LEU A 18 -15.95 10.27 2.95
C LEU A 18 -16.98 10.18 1.81
N GLY A 19 -17.44 8.97 1.45
CA GLY A 19 -18.41 8.75 0.37
C GLY A 19 -17.94 9.24 -1.00
N LYS A 20 -16.64 9.20 -1.27
CA LYS A 20 -16.02 9.58 -2.54
C LYS A 20 -15.24 8.41 -3.11
N GLU A 21 -15.06 8.40 -4.42
CA GLU A 21 -14.08 7.52 -5.06
C GLU A 21 -12.68 7.82 -4.52
N TYR A 22 -11.93 6.79 -4.18
CA TYR A 22 -10.58 6.89 -3.66
C TYR A 22 -9.71 5.72 -4.10
N GLU A 23 -8.41 5.94 -3.99
CA GLU A 23 -7.38 4.94 -4.20
C GLU A 23 -6.31 5.13 -3.12
N ILE A 24 -5.78 4.03 -2.59
CA ILE A 24 -4.73 4.02 -1.57
C ILE A 24 -3.48 3.46 -2.22
N LEU A 25 -2.50 4.33 -2.46
CA LEU A 25 -1.21 3.93 -3.00
C LEU A 25 -0.31 3.47 -1.85
N LEU A 26 0.11 2.21 -1.90
CA LEU A 26 1.05 1.61 -0.96
C LEU A 26 2.38 1.37 -1.67
N ILE A 27 3.44 2.01 -1.17
CA ILE A 27 4.77 1.93 -1.77
C ILE A 27 5.66 1.05 -0.89
N ASP A 28 6.15 -0.04 -1.46
CA ASP A 28 7.18 -0.88 -0.85
C ASP A 28 8.56 -0.45 -1.33
N ASP A 29 9.42 0.04 -0.43
CA ASP A 29 10.81 0.46 -0.74
C ASP A 29 11.82 -0.69 -0.59
N GLY A 30 11.46 -1.88 -1.08
CA GLY A 30 12.31 -3.06 -1.03
C GLY A 30 12.34 -3.72 0.35
N SER A 31 11.15 -4.03 0.89
CA SER A 31 11.04 -4.80 2.13
C SER A 31 11.74 -6.16 2.00
N SER A 32 12.47 -6.57 3.04
CA SER A 32 13.16 -7.86 3.08
C SER A 32 12.27 -8.99 3.64
N ASP A 33 11.02 -8.69 3.98
CA ASP A 33 10.05 -9.62 4.57
C ASP A 33 8.85 -9.86 3.62
N ASN A 34 7.77 -10.44 4.14
CA ASN A 34 6.60 -10.80 3.34
C ASN A 34 5.71 -9.60 2.95
N SER A 35 6.10 -8.35 3.26
CA SER A 35 5.26 -7.17 3.02
C SER A 35 4.91 -7.00 1.54
N ALA A 36 5.86 -7.20 0.63
CA ALA A 36 5.61 -7.11 -0.81
C ALA A 36 4.52 -8.08 -1.29
N HIS A 37 4.52 -9.32 -0.78
CA HIS A 37 3.48 -10.30 -1.11
C HIS A 37 2.10 -9.88 -0.57
N MET A 38 2.06 -9.46 0.70
CA MET A 38 0.82 -9.00 1.33
C MET A 38 0.22 -7.78 0.63
N LEU A 39 1.06 -6.87 0.14
CA LEU A 39 0.64 -5.72 -0.65
C LEU A 39 0.04 -6.14 -2.00
N VAL A 40 0.64 -7.12 -2.68
CA VAL A 40 0.08 -7.66 -3.92
C VAL A 40 -1.29 -8.29 -3.67
N GLU A 41 -1.41 -9.15 -2.64
CA GLU A 41 -2.70 -9.76 -2.27
C GLU A 41 -3.77 -8.71 -1.97
N ALA A 42 -3.42 -7.66 -1.23
CA ALA A 42 -4.34 -6.58 -0.91
C ALA A 42 -4.81 -5.82 -2.17
N SER A 43 -3.92 -5.59 -3.14
CA SER A 43 -4.27 -4.92 -4.40
C SER A 43 -5.11 -5.79 -5.36
N GLN A 44 -5.00 -7.12 -5.26
CA GLN A 44 -5.72 -8.07 -6.12
C GLN A 44 -7.07 -8.52 -5.55
N ALA A 45 -7.41 -8.10 -4.33
CA ALA A 45 -8.70 -8.41 -3.73
C ALA A 45 -9.87 -7.81 -4.56
N GLU A 46 -11.01 -8.49 -4.53
CA GLU A 46 -12.21 -8.01 -5.21
C GLU A 46 -12.65 -6.65 -4.61
N ASN A 47 -12.99 -5.69 -5.47
CA ASN A 47 -13.29 -4.30 -5.10
C ASN A 47 -12.16 -3.62 -4.30
N SER A 48 -10.91 -4.02 -4.51
CA SER A 48 -9.79 -3.34 -3.87
C SER A 48 -9.61 -1.92 -4.40
N HIS A 49 -9.50 -0.98 -3.47
CA HIS A 49 -9.11 0.41 -3.72
C HIS A 49 -7.59 0.61 -3.50
N ILE A 50 -6.82 -0.48 -3.48
CA ILE A 50 -5.39 -0.44 -3.13
C ILE A 50 -4.56 -0.63 -4.39
N VAL A 51 -3.61 0.28 -4.60
CA VAL A 51 -2.57 0.15 -5.61
C VAL A 51 -1.24 -0.06 -4.94
N SER A 52 -0.60 -1.18 -5.25
CA SER A 52 0.69 -1.55 -4.70
C SER A 52 1.82 -1.24 -5.67
N ILE A 53 2.76 -0.40 -5.24
CA ILE A 53 3.95 0.00 -5.99
C ILE A 53 5.17 -0.63 -5.31
N LEU A 54 5.79 -1.61 -5.97
CA LEU A 54 6.99 -2.29 -5.45
C LEU A 54 8.25 -1.70 -6.10
N LEU A 55 9.08 -1.02 -5.31
CA LEU A 55 10.34 -0.45 -5.79
C LEU A 55 11.43 -1.54 -5.80
N ASN A 56 11.98 -1.84 -6.99
CA ASN A 56 12.84 -3.00 -7.19
C ASN A 56 14.29 -2.85 -6.68
N ARG A 57 14.62 -1.78 -5.94
CA ARG A 57 15.93 -1.57 -5.28
C ARG A 57 15.80 -0.52 -4.17
N ASN A 58 16.50 -0.76 -3.06
CA ASN A 58 16.64 0.13 -1.91
C ASN A 58 17.46 1.39 -2.28
N TYR A 59 16.90 2.28 -3.12
CA TYR A 59 17.50 3.56 -3.49
C TYR A 59 17.06 4.61 -2.47
N GLY A 60 17.67 4.49 -1.28
CA GLY A 60 17.45 5.28 -0.07
C GLY A 60 16.55 6.51 -0.16
N GLN A 61 15.42 6.46 0.56
CA GLN A 61 14.58 7.55 1.12
C GLN A 61 14.08 8.68 0.19
N HIS A 62 14.64 8.91 -1.00
CA HIS A 62 14.24 10.01 -1.88
C HIS A 62 13.39 9.56 -3.08
N SER A 63 13.42 8.29 -3.49
CA SER A 63 12.69 7.82 -4.68
C SER A 63 11.21 7.58 -4.43
N ALA A 64 10.82 7.15 -3.23
CA ALA A 64 9.42 6.89 -2.89
C ALA A 64 8.56 8.17 -2.89
N ILE A 65 9.15 9.34 -2.61
CA ILE A 65 8.44 10.64 -2.57
C ILE A 65 8.19 11.20 -3.98
N MET A 66 9.00 10.81 -4.99
CA MET A 66 8.90 11.33 -6.36
C MET A 66 8.00 10.48 -7.29
N ALA A 67 7.60 9.28 -6.85
CA ALA A 67 6.74 8.38 -7.63
C ALA A 67 5.23 8.60 -7.38
N GLY A 68 4.87 9.53 -6.49
CA GLY A 68 3.49 9.95 -6.20
C GLY A 68 3.17 11.29 -6.83
#